data_AF-U5W4P2-F1
#
_entry.id   AF-U5W4P2-F1
#
_cell.length_a   1.000
_cell.length_b   1.000
_cell.length_c   1.000
_cell.angle_alpha   90.00
_cell.angle_beta   90.00
_cell.angle_gamma   90.00
#
_symmetry.space_group_name_H-M   'P 1'
#
loop_
_entity.id
_entity.type
_entity.pdbx_description
1 polymer ?
#
loop_
_entity_poly.entity_id
_entity_poly.type
_entity_poly.pdbx_seq_one_letter_code
_entity_poly.pdbx_strand_id
1 'polypeptide(L)'
;MKTARITLIASGTLVMAYAVSGALTDKDVKFGALLFLVGVLVFHDALFLPLTIGAGELLGLLVPAGLRTPVRVAGVISLALTVVALPLVLGRGRVADNPSILPLNYGRGLLVIFAVIWVAAAVAVVVRRRRVRP
;
A
#
# COMPACT_ATOMS: atom_id res chain seq x y z
N MET A 1 -10.18 10.49 23.98
CA MET A 1 -9.44 11.15 22.88
C MET A 1 -8.07 11.71 23.30
N LYS A 2 -7.95 12.44 24.42
CA LYS A 2 -6.68 13.01 24.90
C LYS A 2 -5.60 11.94 25.17
N THR A 3 -5.96 10.85 25.86
CA THR A 3 -5.04 9.74 26.17
C THR A 3 -4.53 9.05 24.92
N ALA A 4 -5.42 8.65 24.00
CA ALA A 4 -5.03 8.04 22.73
C ALA A 4 -4.09 8.93 21.90
N ARG A 5 -4.37 10.23 21.83
CA ARG A 5 -3.51 11.21 21.15
C ARG A 5 -2.12 11.28 21.80
N ILE A 6 -2.05 11.33 23.13
CA ILE A 6 -0.77 11.34 23.86
C ILE A 6 -0.01 10.04 23.59
N THR A 7 -0.68 8.89 23.63
CA THR A 7 -0.06 7.59 23.35
C THR A 7 0.49 7.51 21.93
N LEU A 8 -0.25 7.99 20.92
CA LEU A 8 0.21 8.02 19.54
C LEU A 8 1.40 8.97 19.34
N ILE A 9 1.38 10.15 19.96
CA ILE A 9 2.51 11.09 19.90
C ILE A 9 3.73 10.47 20.59
N ALA A 10 3.57 9.94 21.81
CA ALA A 10 4.67 9.36 22.56
C ALA A 10 5.31 8.17 21.83
N SER A 11 4.49 7.25 21.31
CA SER A 11 4.98 6.11 20.53
C SER A 11 5.67 6.53 19.24
N GLY A 12 5.08 7.46 18.49
CA GLY A 12 5.70 8.01 17.27
C GLY A 12 7.05 8.67 17.56
N THR A 13 7.12 9.52 18.59
CA THR A 13 8.37 10.16 19.01
C THR A 13 9.43 9.15 19.45
N LEU A 14 9.06 8.11 20.19
CA LEU A 14 9.98 7.05 20.61
C LEU A 14 10.53 6.27 19.41
N VAL A 15 9.69 5.93 18.43
CA VAL A 15 10.13 5.26 17.19
C VAL A 15 11.09 6.14 16.40
N MET A 16 10.79 7.44 16.28
CA MET A 16 11.67 8.38 15.58
C MET A 16 13.01 8.56 16.31
N ALA A 17 13.00 8.67 17.64
CA ALA A 17 14.22 8.76 18.44
C ALA A 17 15.09 7.50 18.29
N TYR A 18 14.48 6.31 18.30
CA TYR A 18 15.16 5.05 18.05
C TYR A 18 15.78 5.01 16.65
N ALA A 19 15.04 5.37 15.60
CA ALA A 19 15.53 5.37 14.23
C ALA A 19 16.69 6.35 14.03
N VAL A 20 16.58 7.57 14.57
CA VAL A 20 17.66 8.58 14.52
C VAL A 20 18.88 8.11 15.30
N SER A 21 18.69 7.56 16.49
CA SER A 21 19.79 7.03 17.30
C SER A 21 20.51 5.88 16.59
N GLY A 22 19.78 4.97 15.96
CA GLY A 22 20.36 3.91 15.13
C GLY A 22 21.15 4.50 13.95
N ALA A 23 20.55 5.45 13.22
CA ALA A 23 21.19 6.07 12.06
C ALA A 23 22.49 6.83 12.40
N LEU A 24 22.57 7.43 13.59
CA LEU A 24 23.77 8.16 14.05
C LEU A 24 24.87 7.26 14.60
N THR A 25 24.52 6.07 15.09
CA THR A 25 25.48 5.14 15.71
C THR A 25 25.99 4.07 14.74
N ASP A 26 25.23 3.82 13.67
CA ASP A 26 25.58 2.88 12.62
C ASP A 26 26.59 3.50 11.63
N LYS A 27 27.77 2.87 11.53
CA LYS A 27 28.87 3.31 10.65
C LYS A 27 28.60 3.00 9.18
N ASP A 28 27.64 2.13 8.87
CA ASP A 28 27.28 1.75 7.51
C ASP A 28 26.24 2.69 6.89
N VAL A 29 25.68 3.63 7.66
CA VAL A 29 24.78 4.67 7.15
C VAL A 29 25.58 5.70 6.35
N LYS A 30 25.44 5.60 5.02
CA LYS A 30 26.09 6.49 4.06
C LYS A 30 25.13 7.57 3.57
N PHE A 31 25.68 8.62 2.95
CA PHE A 31 24.92 9.68 2.30
C PHE A 31 23.83 9.16 1.33
N GLY A 32 24.06 8.02 0.69
CA GLY A 32 23.08 7.35 -0.16
C GLY A 32 21.77 6.98 0.55
N ALA A 33 21.79 6.68 1.84
CA ALA A 33 20.59 6.40 2.63
C ALA A 33 19.72 7.66 2.81
N LEU A 34 20.36 8.82 3.03
CA LEU A 34 19.66 10.11 3.09
C LEU A 34 19.07 10.48 1.73
N LEU A 35 19.83 10.27 0.65
CA LEU A 35 19.34 10.53 -0.69
C LEU A 35 18.16 9.61 -1.05
N PHE A 36 18.22 8.34 -0.66
CA PHE A 36 17.10 7.41 -0.80
C PHE A 36 15.88 7.88 0.00
N LEU A 37 16.06 8.27 1.27
CA LEU A 37 14.98 8.77 2.12
C LEU A 37 14.28 9.99 1.50
N VAL A 38 15.06 10.99 1.08
CA VAL A 38 14.54 12.19 0.41
C VAL A 38 13.84 11.82 -0.90
N GLY A 39 14.45 10.94 -1.71
CA GLY A 39 13.88 10.47 -2.96
C GLY A 39 12.52 9.79 -2.76
N VAL A 40 12.41 8.91 -1.77
CA VAL A 40 11.14 8.25 -1.40
C VAL A 40 10.11 9.26 -0.94
N LEU A 41 10.49 10.22 -0.08
CA LEU A 41 9.57 11.23 0.45
C LEU A 41 9.02 12.13 -0.67
N VAL A 42 9.92 12.64 -1.53
CA VAL A 42 9.54 13.47 -2.67
C VAL A 42 8.65 12.69 -3.64
N PHE A 43 9.03 11.46 -3.99
CA PHE A 43 8.22 10.62 -4.87
C PHE A 43 6.83 10.33 -4.28
N HIS A 44 6.77 10.05 -2.98
CA HIS A 44 5.51 9.79 -2.28
C HIS A 44 4.61 11.03 -2.31
N ASP A 45 5.13 12.20 -1.93
CA ASP A 45 4.32 13.40 -1.77
C ASP A 45 3.96 14.06 -3.11
N ALA A 46 4.86 14.03 -4.09
CA ALA A 46 4.64 14.64 -5.39
C ALA A 46 3.85 13.75 -6.36
N LEU A 47 3.90 12.41 -6.21
CA LEU A 47 3.26 11.49 -7.15
C LEU A 47 2.25 10.57 -6.48
N PHE A 48 2.63 9.86 -5.44
CA PHE A 48 1.75 8.85 -4.85
C PHE A 48 0.52 9.47 -4.20
N LEU A 49 0.71 10.55 -3.43
CA LEU A 49 -0.38 11.30 -2.77
C LEU A 49 -1.38 11.87 -3.78
N PRO A 50 -0.96 12.63 -4.82
CA PRO A 50 -1.90 13.17 -5.81
C PRO A 50 -2.64 12.08 -6.60
N LEU A 51 -1.94 11.01 -7.00
CA LEU A 51 -2.58 9.90 -7.73
C LEU A 51 -3.61 9.17 -6.87
N THR A 52 -3.31 8.93 -5.60
CA THR A 52 -4.26 8.26 -4.69
C THR A 52 -5.48 9.11 -4.39
N ILE A 53 -5.29 10.42 -4.19
CA ILE A 53 -6.40 11.38 -4.01
C ILE A 53 -7.24 11.44 -5.29
N GLY A 54 -6.61 11.65 -6.46
CA GLY A 54 -7.30 11.72 -7.74
C GLY A 54 -8.06 10.44 -8.09
N ALA A 55 -7.49 9.28 -7.81
CA ALA A 55 -8.20 8.00 -7.96
C ALA A 55 -9.40 7.89 -7.01
N GLY A 56 -9.26 8.33 -5.76
CA GLY A 56 -10.35 8.36 -4.78
C GLY A 56 -11.50 9.30 -5.15
N GLU A 57 -11.18 10.40 -5.80
CA GLU A 57 -12.12 11.38 -6.36
C GLU A 57 -12.83 10.82 -7.60
N LEU A 58 -12.07 10.27 -8.56
CA LEU A 58 -12.63 9.62 -9.74
C LEU A 58 -13.58 8.47 -9.37
N LEU A 59 -13.19 7.64 -8.40
CA LEU A 59 -14.10 6.62 -7.84
C LEU A 59 -15.33 7.23 -7.19
N GLY A 60 -15.22 8.41 -6.56
CA GLY A 60 -16.35 9.14 -6.01
C GLY A 60 -17.36 9.57 -7.08
N LEU A 61 -16.87 9.95 -8.26
CA LEU A 61 -17.68 10.33 -9.41
C LEU A 61 -18.36 9.12 -10.07
N LEU A 62 -17.65 8.00 -10.18
CA LEU A 62 -18.12 6.81 -10.91
C LEU A 62 -18.95 5.84 -10.07
N VAL A 63 -18.78 5.84 -8.74
CA VAL A 63 -19.33 4.79 -7.87
C VAL A 63 -20.49 5.32 -7.00
N PRO A 64 -21.66 4.64 -7.01
CA PRO A 64 -22.79 4.99 -6.15
C PRO A 64 -22.42 5.03 -4.66
N ALA A 65 -23.00 5.95 -3.90
CA ALA A 65 -22.65 6.20 -2.50
C ALA A 65 -22.61 4.94 -1.60
N GLY A 66 -23.55 4.00 -1.81
CA GLY A 66 -23.61 2.74 -1.05
C GLY A 66 -22.44 1.76 -1.32
N LEU A 67 -21.69 1.95 -2.42
CA LEU A 67 -20.58 1.10 -2.86
C LEU A 67 -19.21 1.75 -2.66
N ARG A 68 -19.13 3.05 -2.35
CA ARG A 68 -17.87 3.80 -2.31
C ARG A 68 -16.85 3.22 -1.32
N THR A 69 -17.26 2.89 -0.10
CA THR A 69 -16.31 2.42 0.93
C THR A 69 -15.67 1.08 0.56
N PRO A 70 -16.42 0.00 0.24
CA PRO A 70 -15.80 -1.26 -0.17
C PRO A 70 -14.92 -1.13 -1.41
N VAL A 71 -15.35 -0.35 -2.40
CA VAL A 71 -14.59 -0.13 -3.64
C VAL A 71 -13.28 0.64 -3.37
N ARG A 72 -13.31 1.67 -2.52
CA ARG A 72 -12.10 2.42 -2.13
C ARG A 72 -11.11 1.53 -1.39
N VAL A 73 -11.58 0.73 -0.43
CA VAL A 73 -10.72 -0.20 0.33
C VAL A 73 -10.10 -1.23 -0.61
N ALA A 74 -10.89 -1.89 -1.45
CA ALA A 74 -10.41 -2.84 -2.44
C ALA A 74 -9.40 -2.22 -3.41
N GLY A 75 -9.66 -0.98 -3.87
CA GLY A 75 -8.77 -0.23 -4.74
C GLY A 75 -7.42 0.07 -4.09
N VAL A 76 -7.40 0.55 -2.85
CA VAL A 76 -6.16 0.85 -2.11
C VAL A 76 -5.32 -0.41 -1.90
N ILE A 77 -5.95 -1.52 -1.49
CA ILE A 77 -5.25 -2.81 -1.32
C ILE A 77 -4.68 -3.29 -2.66
N SER A 78 -5.47 -3.19 -3.73
CA SER A 78 -5.03 -3.58 -5.08
C SER A 78 -3.86 -2.72 -5.58
N LEU A 79 -3.88 -1.41 -5.31
CA LEU A 79 -2.78 -0.50 -5.65
C LEU A 79 -1.50 -0.87 -4.89
N ALA A 80 -1.60 -1.07 -3.57
CA ALA A 80 -0.44 -1.44 -2.75
C ALA A 80 0.19 -2.75 -3.23
N LEU A 81 -0.64 -3.76 -3.52
CA LEU A 81 -0.16 -5.03 -4.06
C LEU A 81 0.42 -4.90 -5.46
N THR A 82 -0.16 -4.05 -6.31
CA THR A 82 0.44 -3.74 -7.62
C THR A 82 1.84 -3.19 -7.46
N VAL A 83 2.05 -2.17 -6.61
CA VAL A 83 3.37 -1.55 -6.42
C VAL A 83 4.40 -2.58 -5.96
N VAL A 84 4.04 -3.44 -5.02
CA VAL A 84 4.94 -4.50 -4.51
C VAL A 84 5.19 -5.58 -5.55
N ALA A 85 4.16 -6.04 -6.26
CA ALA A 85 4.25 -7.15 -7.20
C ALA A 85 4.81 -6.74 -8.58
N LEU A 86 4.74 -5.46 -8.96
CA LEU A 86 5.11 -4.96 -10.27
C LEU A 86 6.53 -5.40 -10.71
N PRO A 87 7.60 -5.22 -9.90
CA PRO A 87 8.93 -5.69 -10.31
C PRO A 87 8.97 -7.21 -10.53
N LEU A 88 8.23 -8.00 -9.75
CA LEU A 88 8.18 -9.46 -9.88
C LEU A 88 7.41 -9.89 -11.14
N VAL A 89 6.31 -9.21 -11.45
CA VAL A 89 5.52 -9.43 -12.67
C VAL A 89 6.32 -9.07 -13.91
N LEU A 90 7.07 -7.96 -13.87
CA LEU A 90 7.99 -7.54 -14.93
C LEU A 90 9.23 -8.44 -15.04
N GLY A 91 9.40 -9.41 -14.15
CA GLY A 91 10.56 -10.31 -14.15
C GLY A 91 11.86 -9.61 -13.79
N ARG A 92 11.81 -8.46 -13.11
CA ARG A 92 13.00 -7.73 -12.68
C ARG A 92 13.76 -8.59 -11.67
N GLY A 93 15.02 -8.90 -11.97
CA GLY A 93 15.84 -9.81 -11.16
C GLY A 93 15.81 -11.28 -11.61
N ARG A 94 15.09 -11.63 -12.70
CA ARG A 94 15.17 -12.96 -13.30
C ARG A 94 16.57 -13.18 -13.91
N VAL A 95 17.15 -14.34 -13.61
CA VAL A 95 18.45 -14.79 -14.13
C VAL A 95 18.20 -15.99 -15.03
N ALA A 96 18.64 -15.94 -16.29
CA ALA A 96 18.35 -16.97 -17.29
C ALA A 96 18.87 -18.35 -16.86
N ASP A 97 20.04 -18.38 -16.21
CA ASP A 97 20.72 -19.60 -15.81
C ASP A 97 20.27 -20.12 -14.43
N ASN A 98 19.33 -19.43 -13.78
CA ASN A 98 18.78 -19.86 -12.49
C ASN A 98 17.26 -19.70 -12.45
N PRO A 99 16.51 -20.69 -12.95
CA PRO A 99 15.04 -20.64 -13.01
C PRO A 99 14.37 -20.72 -11.63
N SER A 100 15.12 -21.02 -10.56
CA SER A 100 14.60 -20.92 -9.19
C SER A 100 14.41 -19.47 -8.73
N ILE A 101 14.99 -18.50 -9.44
CA ILE A 101 14.80 -17.08 -9.20
C ILE A 101 13.53 -16.63 -9.93
N LEU A 102 12.49 -16.27 -9.17
CA LEU A 102 11.13 -15.99 -9.63
C LEU A 102 10.48 -17.21 -10.33
N PRO A 103 10.27 -18.32 -9.59
CA PRO A 103 9.75 -19.57 -10.16
C PRO A 103 8.23 -19.49 -10.43
N LEU A 104 7.54 -18.56 -9.78
CA LEU A 104 6.09 -18.40 -9.86
C LEU A 104 5.70 -17.47 -11.01
N ASN A 105 4.53 -17.74 -11.60
CA ASN A 105 3.87 -16.77 -12.47
C ASN A 105 3.20 -15.69 -11.61
N TYR A 106 3.96 -14.66 -11.25
CA TYR A 106 3.48 -13.55 -10.42
C TYR A 106 2.32 -12.78 -11.04
N GLY A 107 2.24 -12.69 -12.37
CA GLY A 107 1.11 -12.07 -13.05
C GLY A 107 -0.20 -12.83 -12.76
N ARG A 108 -0.16 -14.15 -12.92
CA ARG A 108 -1.31 -15.02 -12.59
C ARG A 108 -1.64 -14.96 -11.09
N GLY A 109 -0.63 -15.00 -10.22
CA GLY A 109 -0.81 -14.88 -8.78
C GLY A 109 -1.49 -13.57 -8.38
N LEU A 110 -1.05 -12.45 -8.96
CA LEU A 110 -1.62 -11.13 -8.70
C LEU A 110 -3.09 -11.05 -9.14
N LEU A 111 -3.44 -11.60 -10.30
CA LEU A 111 -4.83 -11.65 -10.77
C LEU A 111 -5.73 -12.47 -9.84
N VAL A 112 -5.23 -13.59 -9.31
CA VAL A 112 -5.97 -14.39 -8.31
C VAL A 112 -6.21 -13.58 -7.05
N ILE A 113 -5.19 -12.85 -6.56
CA ILE A 113 -5.33 -12.01 -5.37
C ILE A 113 -6.34 -10.89 -5.60
N PHE A 114 -6.32 -10.23 -6.76
CA PHE A 114 -7.33 -9.24 -7.12
C PHE A 114 -8.73 -9.84 -7.14
N ALA A 115 -8.91 -11.02 -7.74
CA ALA A 115 -10.20 -11.70 -7.72
C ALA A 115 -10.71 -11.91 -6.29
N VAL A 116 -9.85 -12.39 -5.37
CA VAL A 116 -10.21 -12.57 -3.95
C VAL A 116 -10.61 -11.26 -3.29
N ILE A 117 -9.84 -10.18 -3.49
CA ILE A 117 -10.12 -8.86 -2.91
C ILE A 117 -11.47 -8.33 -3.37
N TRP A 118 -11.74 -8.39 -4.67
CA TRP A 118 -12.97 -7.85 -5.25
C TRP A 118 -14.20 -8.72 -4.94
N VAL A 119 -14.03 -10.04 -4.84
CA VAL A 119 -15.08 -10.93 -4.31
C VAL A 119 -15.39 -10.59 -2.85
N ALA A 120 -14.38 -10.40 -2.00
CA ALA A 120 -14.59 -10.00 -0.61
C ALA A 120 -15.31 -8.64 -0.50
N ALA A 121 -14.94 -7.67 -1.34
CA ALA A 121 -15.61 -6.38 -1.41
C ALA A 121 -17.08 -6.50 -1.85
N ALA A 122 -17.37 -7.35 -2.86
CA ALA A 122 -18.73 -7.63 -3.30
C ALA A 122 -19.56 -8.31 -2.20
N VAL A 123 -19.00 -9.28 -1.50
CA VAL A 123 -19.65 -9.93 -0.34
C VAL A 123 -19.96 -8.90 0.75
N ALA A 124 -19.01 -8.01 1.09
CA ALA A 124 -19.22 -6.95 2.08
C ALA A 124 -20.37 -6.01 1.68
N VAL A 125 -20.48 -5.67 0.39
CA VAL A 125 -21.60 -4.88 -0.15
C VAL A 125 -22.92 -5.62 0.04
N VAL A 126 -22.99 -6.91 -0.33
CA VAL A 126 -24.22 -7.72 -0.23
C VAL A 126 -24.66 -7.84 1.23
N VAL A 127 -23.74 -8.17 2.13
CA VAL A 127 -24.00 -8.28 3.57
C VAL A 127 -24.51 -6.94 4.13
N ARG A 128 -23.86 -5.83 3.78
CA ARG A 128 -24.30 -4.49 4.22
C ARG A 128 -25.70 -4.15 3.71
N ARG A 129 -26.01 -4.45 2.44
CA ARG A 129 -27.36 -4.22 1.88
C ARG A 129 -28.43 -5.06 2.57
N ARG A 130 -28.12 -6.31 2.93
CA ARG A 130 -29.04 -7.19 3.67
C ARG A 130 -29.29 -6.72 5.10
N ARG A 131 -28.32 -6.07 5.76
CA ARG A 131 -28.50 -5.52 7.11
C ARG A 131 -29.28 -4.19 7.14
N VAL A 132 -29.28 -3.46 6.03
CA VAL A 132 -29.93 -2.13 5.93
C VAL A 132 -31.37 -2.23 5.41
N ARG A 133 -31.75 -3.34 4.78
CA ARG A 133 -33.15 -3.63 4.45
C ARG A 133 -33.81 -4.32 5.66
N PRO A 134 -34.78 -3.68 6.36
CA PRO A 134 -35.58 -4.35 7.38
C PRO A 134 -36.44 -5.46 6.77
#